data_AF-A0A7R9AP10-F1
#
_entry.id   AF-A0A7R9AP10-F1
#
_cell.length_a   1.000
_cell.length_b   1.000
_cell.length_c   1.000
_cell.angle_alpha   90.00
_cell.angle_beta   90.00
_cell.angle_gamma   90.00
#
_symmetry.space_group_name_H-M   'P 1'
#
loop_
_entity.id
_entity.type
_entity.pdbx_description
1 polymer ?
#
loop_
_entity_poly.entity_id
_entity_poly.type
_entity_poly.pdbx_seq_one_letter_code
_entity_poly.pdbx_strand_id
1 'polypeptide(L)'
;MGLQEIGLANALVVLSSTAEDGEIEVQISVGIKETKEVYEGEVTELTPVETENPVGGYGKTVSHVIIGLKTAKGTKQLKLDPSIYESLQKEKVETGDVIYIEANSGAVKRQGRSDTYATEFDLEAEEYVPLPKGDVHKKKEVIQDVTLHDLDIANARPQGGQDILLMIIRFIPYKRDQMEQILRLRAQTEGIQIDESALSLLADFGVRATLRYSAQLLTPASLTAKVNGRVTIAREDVQEVSNLFLDAKSSAKILSLNEDKYMK
;
A
#
# COMPACT_ATOMS: atom_id res chain seq x y z
N MET A 1 -34.33 -31.58 10.07
CA MET A 1 -33.77 -30.48 9.26
C MET A 1 -33.96 -29.21 10.06
N GLY A 2 -32.95 -28.85 10.85
CA GLY A 2 -32.99 -27.65 11.68
C GLY A 2 -32.75 -26.43 10.81
N LEU A 3 -33.72 -25.51 10.81
CA LEU A 3 -33.51 -24.15 10.34
C LEU A 3 -32.53 -23.51 11.32
N GLN A 4 -31.29 -23.28 10.88
CA GLN A 4 -30.34 -22.45 11.61
C GLN A 4 -30.78 -21.00 11.38
N GLU A 5 -31.24 -20.33 12.43
CA GLU A 5 -31.48 -18.88 12.42
C GLU A 5 -30.19 -18.18 11.97
N ILE A 6 -30.20 -17.64 10.75
CA ILE A 6 -29.19 -16.68 10.31
C ILE A 6 -29.53 -15.39 11.07
N GLY A 7 -28.85 -15.18 12.19
CA GLY A 7 -28.96 -13.96 12.98
C GLY A 7 -28.79 -12.75 12.09
N LEU A 8 -29.80 -11.89 12.07
CA LEU A 8 -29.84 -10.61 11.38
C LEU A 8 -28.54 -9.84 11.70
N ALA A 9 -27.63 -9.76 10.73
CA ALA A 9 -26.48 -8.88 10.80
C ALA A 9 -27.00 -7.44 10.86
N ASN A 10 -26.62 -6.69 11.89
CA ASN A 10 -26.80 -5.25 11.95
C ASN A 10 -25.92 -4.63 10.85
N ALA A 11 -26.44 -4.58 9.62
CA ALA A 11 -25.80 -3.93 8.49
C ALA A 11 -25.84 -2.41 8.70
N LEU A 12 -24.68 -1.79 8.89
CA LEU A 12 -24.54 -0.34 8.85
C LEU A 12 -24.28 0.05 7.38
N VAL A 13 -25.18 0.84 6.78
CA VAL A 13 -24.97 1.37 5.43
C VAL A 13 -24.10 2.62 5.54
N VAL A 14 -22.91 2.58 4.92
CA VAL A 14 -22.00 3.71 4.86
C VAL A 14 -21.96 4.22 3.41
N LEU A 15 -22.33 5.49 3.24
CA LEU A 15 -22.27 6.20 1.97
C LEU A 15 -20.97 6.99 1.91
N SER A 16 -20.09 6.67 0.96
CA SER A 16 -18.92 7.48 0.65
C SER A 16 -19.03 8.01 -0.76
N SER A 17 -18.79 9.32 -0.93
CA SER A 17 -18.74 9.97 -2.24
C SER A 17 -17.30 10.37 -2.55
N THR A 18 -16.76 9.89 -3.65
CA THR A 18 -15.53 10.42 -4.26
C THR A 18 -15.93 11.21 -5.50
N ALA A 19 -15.50 12.48 -5.57
CA ALA A 19 -15.72 13.33 -6.73
C ALA A 19 -14.43 13.37 -7.55
N GLU A 20 -14.39 12.61 -8.64
CA GLU A 20 -13.45 12.82 -9.74
C GLU A 20 -14.26 13.12 -11.01
N ASP A 21 -13.83 14.14 -11.77
CA ASP A 21 -14.39 14.52 -13.08
C ASP A 21 -15.90 14.78 -13.18
N GLY A 22 -16.54 15.24 -12.09
CA GLY A 22 -17.94 15.68 -12.12
C GLY A 22 -18.97 14.55 -12.17
N GLU A 23 -18.54 13.30 -12.12
CA GLU A 23 -19.40 12.15 -11.82
C GLU A 23 -19.33 11.87 -10.31
N ILE A 24 -20.50 11.82 -9.67
CA ILE A 24 -20.61 11.39 -8.28
C ILE A 24 -20.78 9.87 -8.31
N GLU A 25 -19.69 9.14 -8.10
CA GLU A 25 -19.81 7.73 -7.79
C GLU A 25 -20.28 7.58 -6.34
N VAL A 26 -21.58 7.31 -6.17
CA VAL A 26 -22.14 6.95 -4.86
C VAL A 26 -21.79 5.49 -4.61
N GLN A 27 -20.74 5.26 -3.83
CA GLN A 27 -20.43 3.92 -3.36
C GLN A 27 -21.26 3.64 -2.11
N ILE A 28 -22.11 2.61 -2.22
CA ILE A 28 -22.84 2.06 -1.09
C ILE A 28 -22.02 0.89 -0.56
N SER A 29 -21.58 1.01 0.69
CA SER A 29 -20.91 -0.07 1.42
C SER A 29 -21.80 -0.58 2.54
N VAL A 30 -21.72 -1.88 2.76
CA VAL A 30 -22.43 -2.60 3.83
C VAL A 30 -21.39 -3.07 4.83
N GLY A 31 -21.45 -2.54 6.06
CA GLY A 31 -20.62 -3.00 7.16
C GLY A 31 -21.21 -4.27 7.77
N ILE A 32 -20.53 -5.39 7.59
CA ILE A 32 -20.92 -6.69 8.16
C ILE A 32 -20.11 -6.90 9.43
N LYS A 33 -20.80 -6.99 10.57
CA LYS A 33 -20.18 -7.34 11.86
C LYS A 33 -20.26 -8.85 12.08
N GLU A 34 -19.10 -9.50 12.07
CA GLU A 34 -18.97 -10.94 12.31
C GLU A 34 -18.15 -11.19 13.58
N THR A 35 -18.55 -12.18 14.38
CA THR A 35 -17.74 -12.65 15.50
C THR A 35 -16.89 -13.83 15.03
N LYS A 36 -15.57 -13.64 14.96
CA LYS A 36 -14.63 -14.70 14.61
C LYS A 36 -13.97 -15.29 15.85
N GLU A 37 -13.76 -16.60 15.84
CA GLU A 37 -12.91 -17.28 16.81
C GLU A 37 -11.46 -17.24 16.33
N VAL A 38 -10.58 -16.70 17.16
CA VAL A 38 -9.21 -16.37 16.76
C VAL A 38 -8.21 -16.83 17.80
N TYR A 39 -7.06 -17.25 17.31
CA TYR A 39 -5.86 -17.49 18.11
C TYR A 39 -4.84 -16.42 17.78
N GLU A 40 -4.45 -15.61 18.77
CA GLU A 40 -3.39 -14.62 18.60
C GLU A 40 -2.36 -14.72 19.71
N GLY A 41 -1.10 -14.52 19.35
CA GLY A 41 0.01 -14.62 20.29
C GLY A 41 1.37 -14.58 19.60
N GLU A 42 2.40 -14.38 20.41
CA GLU A 42 3.80 -14.57 20.03
C GLU A 42 4.10 -16.06 19.87
N VAL A 43 4.74 -16.42 18.76
CA VAL A 43 5.18 -17.78 18.47
C VAL A 43 6.39 -18.12 19.34
N THR A 44 6.19 -19.02 20.29
CA THR A 44 7.24 -19.52 21.19
C THR A 44 7.85 -20.82 20.70
N GLU A 45 7.08 -21.61 19.95
CA GLU A 45 7.46 -22.91 19.43
C GLU A 45 6.78 -23.14 18.09
N LEU A 46 7.50 -23.65 17.10
CA LEU A 46 6.97 -24.04 15.80
C LEU A 46 7.68 -25.33 15.38
N THR A 47 7.02 -26.48 15.55
CA THR A 47 7.63 -27.79 15.27
C THR A 47 6.71 -28.65 14.40
N PRO A 48 7.09 -28.93 13.14
CA PRO A 48 6.35 -29.85 12.29
C PRO A 48 6.61 -31.30 12.72
N VAL A 49 5.54 -32.10 12.82
CA VAL A 49 5.63 -33.54 13.14
C VAL A 49 5.46 -34.34 11.85
N GLU A 50 6.54 -34.97 11.41
CA GLU A 50 6.57 -35.81 10.22
C GLU A 50 6.22 -37.27 10.52
N THR A 51 5.49 -37.91 9.61
CA THR A 51 5.20 -39.35 9.65
C THR A 51 5.64 -40.03 8.36
N GLU A 52 5.92 -41.34 8.45
CA GLU A 52 6.18 -42.15 7.26
C GLU A 52 4.91 -42.29 6.41
N ASN A 53 5.08 -42.16 5.10
CA ASN A 53 3.97 -42.08 4.16
C ASN A 53 3.28 -43.46 3.99
N PRO A 54 1.96 -43.62 4.23
CA PRO A 54 1.27 -44.91 4.14
C PRO A 54 1.24 -45.52 2.73
N VAL A 55 1.55 -44.74 1.70
CA VAL A 55 1.38 -45.11 0.27
C VAL A 55 2.72 -45.54 -0.38
N GLY A 56 3.78 -45.79 0.39
CA GLY A 56 5.00 -46.45 -0.11
C GLY A 56 5.87 -45.61 -1.06
N GLY A 57 5.75 -44.29 -1.02
CA GLY A 57 6.65 -43.36 -1.71
C GLY A 57 7.80 -42.90 -0.82
N TYR A 58 9.00 -42.70 -1.40
CA TYR A 58 10.12 -42.02 -0.73
C TYR A 58 9.75 -40.56 -0.46
N GLY A 59 9.34 -40.26 0.77
CA GLY A 59 9.07 -38.90 1.22
C GLY A 59 8.38 -38.90 2.57
N LYS A 60 8.88 -38.10 3.52
CA LYS A 60 8.22 -37.86 4.79
C LYS A 60 7.05 -36.90 4.57
N THR A 61 5.88 -37.18 5.13
CA THR A 61 4.71 -36.29 5.07
C THR A 61 4.49 -35.62 6.41
N VAL A 62 4.18 -34.32 6.41
CA VAL A 62 3.85 -33.59 7.65
C VAL A 62 2.46 -34.01 8.10
N SER A 63 2.34 -34.54 9.31
CA SER A 63 1.09 -35.04 9.89
C SER A 63 0.31 -33.96 10.62
N HIS A 64 1.01 -33.11 11.38
CA HIS A 64 0.47 -31.96 12.11
C HIS A 64 1.63 -31.07 12.55
N VAL A 65 1.33 -29.81 12.89
CA VAL A 65 2.30 -28.87 13.45
C VAL A 65 1.95 -28.56 14.88
N ILE A 66 2.94 -28.60 15.76
CA ILE A 66 2.80 -28.12 17.13
C ILE A 66 3.26 -26.67 17.13
N ILE A 67 2.37 -25.77 17.53
CA ILE A 67 2.68 -24.34 17.71
C ILE A 67 2.42 -23.92 19.16
N GLY A 68 3.38 -23.22 19.75
CA GLY A 68 3.23 -22.60 21.07
C GLY A 68 2.96 -21.11 20.91
N LEU A 69 1.83 -20.62 21.43
CA LEU A 69 1.46 -19.21 21.39
C LEU A 69 1.47 -18.60 22.79
N LYS A 70 2.00 -17.38 22.91
CA LYS A 70 2.09 -16.63 24.17
C LYS A 70 1.41 -15.27 24.06
N THR A 71 0.63 -14.93 25.09
CA THR A 71 0.08 -13.59 25.30
C THR A 71 0.49 -13.05 26.66
N ALA A 72 0.12 -11.81 26.96
CA ALA A 72 0.36 -11.21 28.28
C ALA A 72 -0.35 -11.96 29.44
N LYS A 73 -1.41 -12.74 29.15
CA LYS A 73 -2.20 -13.46 30.16
C LYS A 73 -1.74 -14.91 30.35
N GLY A 74 -1.17 -15.54 29.33
CA GLY A 74 -0.71 -16.93 29.42
C GLY A 74 -0.22 -17.50 28.09
N THR A 75 0.13 -18.78 28.13
CA THR A 75 0.65 -19.54 26.98
C THR A 75 -0.27 -20.70 26.65
N LYS A 76 -0.37 -21.06 25.36
CA LYS A 76 -1.15 -22.21 24.89
C LYS A 76 -0.42 -22.90 23.74
N GLN A 77 -0.26 -24.22 23.85
CA GLN A 77 0.19 -25.06 22.73
C GLN A 77 -1.01 -25.60 21.95
N LEU A 78 -0.90 -25.60 20.63
CA LEU A 78 -1.93 -26.05 19.70
C LEU A 78 -1.33 -27.09 18.75
N LYS A 79 -2.16 -28.05 18.35
CA LYS A 79 -1.88 -28.94 17.23
C LYS A 79 -2.67 -28.44 16.03
N LEU A 80 -1.98 -28.08 14.96
CA LEU A 80 -2.54 -27.51 13.74
C LEU A 80 -2.45 -28.52 12.60
N ASP A 81 -3.42 -28.44 11.69
CA ASP A 81 -3.45 -29.24 10.47
C ASP A 81 -2.28 -28.90 9.52
N PRO A 82 -1.83 -29.85 8.69
CA PRO A 82 -0.76 -29.62 7.71
C PRO A 82 -1.02 -28.44 6.76
N SER A 83 -2.27 -28.13 6.42
CA SER A 83 -2.62 -26.98 5.57
C SER A 83 -2.28 -25.63 6.22
N ILE A 84 -2.35 -25.54 7.55
CA ILE A 84 -1.98 -24.33 8.29
C ILE A 84 -0.46 -24.17 8.29
N TYR A 85 0.30 -25.27 8.24
CA TYR A 85 1.75 -25.23 8.10
C TYR A 85 2.19 -24.54 6.81
N GLU A 86 1.53 -24.87 5.70
CA GLU A 86 1.81 -24.24 4.41
C GLU A 86 1.54 -22.74 4.46
N SER A 87 0.47 -22.33 5.16
CA SER A 87 0.14 -20.92 5.38
C SER A 87 1.18 -20.20 6.25
N LEU A 88 1.66 -20.86 7.32
CA LEU A 88 2.74 -20.34 8.17
C LEU A 88 4.06 -20.16 7.39
N GLN A 89 4.41 -21.11 6.53
CA GLN A 89 5.59 -21.00 5.66
C GLN A 89 5.46 -19.87 4.63
N LYS A 90 4.27 -19.73 4.03
CA LYS A 90 3.99 -18.68 3.05
C LYS A 90 4.11 -17.28 3.65
N GLU A 91 3.64 -17.12 4.88
CA GLU A 91 3.75 -15.88 5.66
C GLU A 91 5.15 -15.70 6.30
N LYS A 92 6.07 -16.64 6.11
CA LYS A 92 7.43 -16.65 6.66
C LYS A 92 7.45 -16.44 8.18
N VAL A 93 6.58 -17.16 8.88
CA VAL A 93 6.46 -17.06 10.34
C VAL A 93 7.63 -17.76 11.02
N GLU A 94 8.27 -17.05 11.95
CA GLU A 94 9.35 -17.56 12.78
C GLU A 94 9.02 -17.45 14.28
N THR A 95 9.80 -18.13 15.11
CA THR A 95 9.71 -17.97 16.57
C THR A 95 10.08 -16.54 16.96
N GLY A 96 9.25 -15.90 17.78
CA GLY A 96 9.36 -14.49 18.13
C GLY A 96 8.41 -13.58 17.35
N ASP A 97 7.71 -14.07 16.33
CA ASP A 97 6.69 -13.30 15.62
C ASP A 97 5.35 -13.31 16.36
N VAL A 98 4.60 -12.22 16.30
CA VAL A 98 3.21 -12.17 16.71
C VAL A 98 2.33 -12.49 15.52
N ILE A 99 1.47 -13.49 15.67
CA ILE A 99 0.60 -13.97 14.59
C ILE A 99 -0.86 -14.01 15.01
N TYR A 100 -1.71 -14.01 13.99
CA TYR A 100 -3.15 -14.14 14.09
C TYR A 100 -3.62 -15.32 13.23
N ILE A 101 -4.34 -16.27 13.83
CA ILE A 101 -4.89 -17.45 13.16
C ILE A 101 -6.41 -17.47 13.36
N GLU A 102 -7.14 -17.52 12.25
CA GLU A 102 -8.60 -17.71 12.28
C GLU A 102 -8.94 -19.19 12.45
N ALA A 103 -9.72 -19.54 13.48
CA ALA A 103 -9.99 -20.93 13.83
C ALA A 103 -10.76 -21.69 12.74
N ASN A 104 -11.66 -21.01 12.01
CA ASN A 104 -12.53 -21.65 11.02
C ASN A 104 -11.89 -21.81 9.64
N SER A 105 -11.13 -20.79 9.19
CA SER A 105 -10.54 -20.78 7.86
C SER A 105 -9.11 -21.33 7.82
N GLY A 106 -8.45 -21.40 8.98
CA GLY A 106 -7.02 -21.71 9.05
C GLY A 106 -6.14 -20.60 8.48
N ALA A 107 -6.72 -19.43 8.16
CA ALA A 107 -5.98 -18.30 7.62
C ALA A 107 -5.03 -17.73 8.69
N VAL A 108 -3.77 -17.60 8.30
CA VAL A 108 -2.69 -17.07 9.14
C VAL A 108 -2.29 -15.68 8.64
N LYS A 109 -2.06 -14.75 9.56
CA LYS A 109 -1.48 -13.43 9.27
C LYS A 109 -0.32 -13.16 10.23
N ARG A 110 0.85 -12.84 9.69
CA ARG A 110 1.98 -12.33 10.47
C ARG A 110 1.72 -10.86 10.80
N GLN A 111 1.66 -10.50 12.08
CA GLN A 111 1.41 -9.12 12.51
C GLN A 111 2.71 -8.32 12.68
N GLY A 112 3.82 -8.99 12.96
CA GLY A 112 5.13 -8.35 13.14
C GLY A 112 6.00 -9.13 14.11
N ARG A 113 7.19 -8.58 14.41
CA ARG A 113 8.13 -9.13 15.37
C ARG A 113 7.75 -8.71 16.79
N SER A 114 7.84 -9.61 17.78
CA SER A 114 7.53 -9.24 19.17
C SER A 114 8.53 -8.24 19.72
N ASP A 115 8.04 -7.20 20.41
CA ASP A 115 8.87 -6.19 21.11
C ASP A 115 9.91 -6.82 22.06
N THR A 116 9.66 -8.04 22.56
CA THR A 116 10.60 -8.76 23.43
C THR A 116 11.93 -9.09 22.72
N TYR A 117 11.90 -9.13 21.39
CA TYR A 117 13.03 -9.48 20.53
C TYR A 117 13.68 -8.25 19.89
N ALA A 118 13.18 -7.04 20.19
CA ALA A 118 13.82 -5.80 19.76
C ALA A 118 15.16 -5.65 20.47
N THR A 119 16.26 -5.90 19.75
CA THR A 119 17.60 -5.58 20.26
C THR A 119 17.89 -4.11 20.00
N GLU A 120 18.65 -3.45 20.88
CA GLU A 120 19.01 -2.01 20.74
C GLU A 120 19.86 -1.69 19.49
N PHE A 121 20.26 -2.71 18.70
CA PHE A 121 21.13 -2.59 17.52
C PHE A 121 20.56 -3.26 16.27
N ASP A 122 19.24 -3.38 16.16
CA ASP A 122 18.65 -3.96 14.97
C ASP A 122 18.51 -2.93 13.84
N LEU A 123 19.22 -3.17 12.74
CA LEU A 123 19.13 -2.39 11.49
C LEU A 123 18.05 -2.94 10.55
N GLU A 124 17.31 -3.97 10.96
CA GLU A 124 16.25 -4.59 10.18
C GLU A 124 14.96 -3.76 10.18
N ALA A 125 14.31 -3.69 9.03
CA ALA A 125 13.07 -2.94 8.80
C ALA A 125 11.82 -3.74 9.23
N GLU A 126 11.91 -4.56 10.27
CA GLU A 126 10.77 -5.32 10.77
C GLU A 126 9.82 -4.43 11.59
N GLU A 127 8.52 -4.61 11.41
CA GLU A 127 7.51 -3.94 12.23
C GLU A 127 7.40 -4.65 13.58
N TYR A 128 7.78 -3.94 14.64
CA TYR A 128 7.73 -4.44 16.01
C TYR A 128 6.34 -4.23 16.62
N VAL A 129 5.79 -5.29 17.21
CA VAL A 129 4.44 -5.32 17.74
C VAL A 129 4.42 -5.86 19.18
N PRO A 130 3.58 -5.29 20.06
CA PRO A 130 3.51 -5.70 21.44
C PRO A 130 2.80 -7.05 21.60
N LEU A 131 3.12 -7.73 22.72
CA LEU A 131 2.41 -8.95 23.12
C LEU A 131 0.90 -8.72 23.20
N PRO A 132 0.08 -9.58 22.55
CA PRO A 132 -1.36 -9.44 22.61
C PRO A 132 -1.92 -9.56 24.03
N LYS A 133 -3.01 -8.83 24.30
CA LYS A 133 -3.70 -8.84 25.59
C LYS A 133 -4.82 -9.89 25.62
N GLY A 134 -5.04 -10.45 26.81
CA GLY A 134 -6.09 -11.46 27.04
C GLY A 134 -5.62 -12.88 26.73
N ASP A 135 -6.56 -13.80 26.66
CA ASP A 135 -6.27 -15.21 26.36
C ASP A 135 -5.83 -15.40 24.91
N VAL A 136 -4.96 -16.39 24.68
CA VAL A 136 -4.51 -16.77 23.32
C VAL A 136 -5.69 -17.07 22.41
N HIS A 137 -6.71 -17.77 22.92
CA HIS A 137 -7.95 -18.05 22.20
C HIS A 137 -9.05 -17.09 22.65
N LYS A 138 -9.62 -16.33 21.71
CA LYS A 138 -10.70 -15.40 22.02
C LYS A 138 -11.65 -15.19 20.85
N LYS A 139 -12.80 -14.61 21.16
CA LYS A 139 -13.77 -14.12 20.18
C LYS A 139 -13.47 -12.67 19.87
N LYS A 140 -13.29 -12.36 18.58
CA LYS A 140 -13.03 -11.00 18.11
C LYS A 140 -14.14 -10.58 17.16
N GLU A 141 -14.75 -9.44 17.44
CA GLU A 141 -15.69 -8.82 16.52
C GLU A 141 -14.89 -8.16 15.40
N VAL A 142 -15.13 -8.61 14.17
CA VAL A 142 -14.52 -8.06 12.96
C VAL A 142 -15.64 -7.37 12.18
N ILE A 143 -15.41 -6.10 11.88
CA ILE A 143 -16.28 -5.34 10.98
C ILE A 143 -15.59 -5.38 9.62
N GLN A 144 -16.29 -5.93 8.64
CA GLN A 144 -15.84 -5.95 7.26
C GLN A 144 -16.79 -5.10 6.43
N ASP A 145 -16.26 -4.02 5.87
CA ASP A 145 -16.98 -3.18 4.94
C ASP A 145 -16.82 -3.77 3.53
N VAL A 146 -17.94 -4.06 2.88
CA VAL A 146 -17.98 -4.62 1.52
C VAL A 146 -18.80 -3.69 0.65
N THR A 147 -18.34 -3.39 -0.57
CA THR A 147 -19.14 -2.60 -1.52
C THR A 147 -20.27 -3.44 -2.09
N LEU A 148 -21.40 -2.82 -2.44
CA LEU A 148 -22.48 -3.55 -3.12
C LEU A 148 -22.02 -4.17 -4.44
N HIS A 149 -21.08 -3.52 -5.13
CA HIS A 149 -20.49 -4.04 -6.37
C HIS A 149 -19.75 -5.38 -6.14
N ASP A 150 -18.94 -5.46 -5.08
CA ASP A 150 -18.22 -6.70 -4.74
C ASP A 150 -19.20 -7.83 -4.34
N LEU A 151 -20.26 -7.47 -3.61
CA LEU A 151 -21.31 -8.42 -3.21
C LEU A 151 -22.08 -8.96 -4.43
N ASP A 152 -22.39 -8.09 -5.40
CA ASP A 152 -23.04 -8.47 -6.65
C ASP A 152 -22.14 -9.36 -7.51
N ILE A 153 -20.84 -9.05 -7.64
CA ILE A 153 -19.89 -9.89 -8.37
C ILE A 153 -19.75 -11.27 -7.71
N ALA A 154 -19.59 -11.32 -6.38
CA ALA A 154 -19.44 -12.57 -5.64
C ALA A 154 -20.66 -13.50 -5.79
N ASN A 155 -21.86 -12.93 -5.84
CA ASN A 155 -23.11 -13.67 -6.05
C ASN A 155 -23.36 -14.05 -7.51
N ALA A 156 -23.06 -13.15 -8.47
CA ALA A 156 -23.30 -13.39 -9.90
C ALA A 156 -22.31 -14.37 -10.54
N ARG A 157 -21.09 -14.45 -9.99
CA ARG A 157 -20.06 -15.40 -10.40
C ARG A 157 -19.31 -15.89 -9.16
N PRO A 158 -19.73 -17.00 -8.51
CA PRO A 158 -18.92 -17.65 -7.48
C PRO A 158 -17.74 -18.35 -8.16
N GLN A 159 -16.78 -17.58 -8.65
CA GLN A 159 -15.52 -18.07 -9.20
C GLN A 159 -14.44 -17.86 -8.15
N GLY A 160 -13.95 -18.97 -7.60
CA GLY A 160 -12.70 -18.96 -6.88
C GLY A 160 -11.59 -18.45 -7.77
N GLY A 161 -10.84 -17.47 -7.27
CA GLY A 161 -9.47 -17.17 -7.68
C GLY A 161 -9.27 -16.70 -9.12
N GLN A 162 -8.89 -15.43 -9.22
CA GLN A 162 -8.15 -14.82 -10.34
C GLN A 162 -8.92 -14.63 -11.64
N ASP A 163 -9.56 -13.47 -11.75
CA ASP A 163 -9.43 -12.64 -12.95
C ASP A 163 -9.70 -11.18 -12.54
N ILE A 164 -8.67 -10.53 -11.99
CA ILE A 164 -8.65 -9.07 -11.92
C ILE A 164 -8.53 -8.61 -13.37
N LEU A 165 -9.67 -8.22 -13.96
CA LEU A 165 -9.72 -7.52 -15.25
C LEU A 165 -8.80 -6.31 -15.17
N LEU A 166 -7.60 -6.43 -15.74
CA LEU A 166 -6.70 -5.29 -15.95
C LEU A 166 -7.31 -4.41 -17.04
N MET A 167 -8.21 -3.51 -16.64
CA MET A 167 -8.70 -2.45 -17.51
C MET A 167 -7.57 -1.46 -17.75
N ILE A 168 -6.98 -1.49 -18.95
CA ILE A 168 -5.91 -0.57 -19.33
C ILE A 168 -6.53 0.78 -19.69
N ILE A 169 -6.44 1.74 -18.77
CA ILE A 169 -6.78 3.15 -19.06
C ILE A 169 -5.58 3.79 -19.77
N ARG A 170 -5.80 4.33 -20.97
CA ARG A 170 -4.77 5.04 -21.74
C ARG A 170 -4.82 6.53 -21.42
N PHE A 171 -3.70 7.07 -20.94
CA PHE A 171 -3.55 8.51 -20.69
C PHE A 171 -3.16 9.26 -21.97
N ILE A 172 -3.79 10.42 -22.19
CA ILE A 172 -3.50 11.34 -23.30
C ILE A 172 -2.57 12.45 -22.76
N PRO A 173 -1.55 12.90 -23.53
CA PRO A 173 -0.71 14.02 -23.13
C PRO A 173 -1.50 15.31 -22.90
N TYR A 174 -1.13 16.08 -21.88
CA TYR A 174 -1.76 17.37 -21.58
C TYR A 174 -1.52 18.39 -22.69
N LYS A 175 -2.53 19.21 -22.95
CA LYS A 175 -2.42 20.40 -23.81
C LYS A 175 -1.73 21.54 -23.06
N ARG A 176 -1.20 22.53 -23.80
CA ARG A 176 -0.56 23.72 -23.23
C ARG A 176 -1.41 24.40 -22.15
N ASP A 177 -2.68 24.66 -22.44
CA ASP A 177 -3.59 25.36 -21.51
C ASP A 177 -3.80 24.56 -20.21
N GLN A 178 -3.85 23.23 -20.32
CA GLN A 178 -3.94 22.35 -19.15
C GLN A 178 -2.65 22.35 -18.35
N MET A 179 -1.48 22.39 -19.00
CA MET A 179 -0.20 22.54 -18.30
C MET A 179 -0.12 23.86 -17.54
N GLU A 180 -0.58 24.95 -18.14
CA GLU A 180 -0.64 26.27 -17.48
C GLU A 180 -1.53 26.25 -16.23
N GLN A 181 -2.71 25.62 -16.32
CA GLN A 181 -3.61 25.43 -15.18
C GLN A 181 -2.98 24.57 -14.09
N ILE A 182 -2.33 23.46 -14.43
CA ILE A 182 -1.67 22.59 -13.45
C ILE A 182 -0.54 23.33 -12.74
N LEU A 183 0.27 24.10 -13.47
CA LEU A 183 1.35 24.91 -12.89
C LEU A 183 0.81 26.04 -12.00
N ARG A 184 -0.34 26.64 -12.37
CA ARG A 184 -1.02 27.65 -11.55
C ARG A 184 -1.50 27.05 -10.23
N LEU A 185 -2.18 25.90 -10.28
CA LEU A 185 -2.59 25.17 -9.08
C LEU A 185 -1.39 24.82 -8.22
N ARG A 186 -0.28 24.37 -8.84
CA ARG A 186 0.94 24.05 -8.11
C ARG A 186 1.53 25.27 -7.41
N ALA A 187 1.64 26.41 -8.10
CA ALA A 187 2.11 27.66 -7.50
C ALA A 187 1.23 28.09 -6.32
N GLN A 188 -0.10 27.95 -6.43
CA GLN A 188 -1.03 28.23 -5.33
C GLN A 188 -0.84 27.28 -4.14
N THR A 189 -0.68 25.97 -4.38
CA THR A 189 -0.44 24.99 -3.30
C THR A 189 0.87 25.23 -2.55
N GLU A 190 1.90 25.74 -3.24
CA GLU A 190 3.19 26.06 -2.63
C GLU A 190 3.26 27.50 -2.08
N GLY A 191 2.18 28.29 -2.19
CA GLY A 191 2.14 29.68 -1.74
C GLY A 191 3.05 30.62 -2.53
N ILE A 192 3.34 30.29 -3.79
CA ILE A 192 4.24 31.03 -4.67
C ILE A 192 3.43 32.01 -5.52
N GLN A 193 3.81 33.30 -5.50
CA GLN A 193 3.24 34.31 -6.38
C GLN A 193 4.01 34.34 -7.71
N ILE A 194 3.29 34.23 -8.83
CA ILE A 194 3.86 34.17 -10.17
C ILE A 194 3.07 35.07 -11.12
N ASP A 195 3.80 35.81 -11.97
CA ASP A 195 3.21 36.62 -13.03
C ASP A 195 2.70 35.75 -14.18
N GLU A 196 1.65 36.20 -14.87
CA GLU A 196 1.08 35.47 -16.02
C GLU A 196 2.10 35.27 -17.15
N SER A 197 3.02 36.23 -17.34
CA SER A 197 4.09 36.12 -18.34
C SER A 197 5.11 35.02 -18.00
N ALA A 198 5.41 34.82 -16.72
CA ALA A 198 6.30 33.77 -16.23
C ALA A 198 5.60 32.40 -16.28
N LEU A 199 4.31 32.36 -15.93
CA LEU A 199 3.50 31.15 -15.98
C LEU A 199 3.38 30.62 -17.42
N SER A 200 3.11 31.50 -18.39
CA SER A 200 3.03 31.10 -19.80
C SER A 200 4.35 30.57 -20.34
N LEU A 201 5.49 31.14 -19.90
CA LEU A 201 6.83 30.66 -20.27
C LEU A 201 7.12 29.27 -19.66
N LEU A 202 6.69 29.00 -18.43
CA LEU A 202 6.79 27.67 -17.83
C LEU A 202 5.92 26.64 -18.56
N ALA A 203 4.72 27.03 -19.02
CA ALA A 203 3.88 26.15 -19.84
C ALA A 203 4.55 25.81 -21.18
N ASP A 204 5.22 26.76 -21.82
CA ASP A 204 6.05 26.53 -23.02
C ASP A 204 7.16 25.52 -22.77
N PHE A 205 7.87 25.65 -21.65
CA PHE A 205 8.89 24.68 -21.25
C PHE A 205 8.28 23.30 -20.96
N GLY A 206 7.07 23.24 -20.43
CA GLY A 206 6.34 21.99 -20.17
C GLY A 206 6.04 21.21 -21.42
N VAL A 207 5.63 21.91 -22.49
CA VAL A 207 5.36 21.31 -23.80
C VAL A 207 6.65 20.84 -24.47
N ARG A 208 7.73 21.63 -24.39
CA ARG A 208 9.03 21.30 -25.02
C ARG A 208 9.74 20.13 -24.29
N ALA A 209 9.76 20.19 -22.96
CA ALA A 209 10.42 19.23 -22.08
C ALA A 209 9.40 18.30 -21.44
N THR A 210 9.04 18.56 -20.18
CA THR A 210 8.02 17.81 -19.42
C THR A 210 7.33 18.74 -18.41
N LEU A 211 6.11 18.40 -18.01
CA LEU A 211 5.40 19.10 -16.93
C LEU A 211 6.18 19.06 -15.61
N ARG A 212 6.83 17.92 -15.32
CA ARG A 212 7.69 17.74 -14.13
C ARG A 212 8.82 18.77 -14.08
N TYR A 213 9.55 18.92 -15.18
CA TYR A 213 10.64 19.89 -15.27
C TYR A 213 10.12 21.31 -14.97
N SER A 214 9.01 21.71 -15.58
CA SER A 214 8.43 23.04 -15.38
C SER A 214 7.95 23.28 -13.94
N ALA A 215 7.35 22.27 -13.31
CA ALA A 215 6.96 22.34 -11.90
C ALA A 215 8.18 22.46 -10.98
N GLN A 216 9.27 21.74 -11.29
CA GLN A 216 10.52 21.80 -10.52
C GLN A 216 11.24 23.15 -10.62
N LEU A 217 10.98 23.94 -11.66
CA LEU A 217 11.54 25.30 -11.80
C LEU A 217 10.84 26.34 -10.90
N LEU A 218 9.64 26.08 -10.38
CA LEU A 218 8.88 27.04 -9.57
C LEU A 218 9.63 27.44 -8.29
N THR A 219 10.14 26.46 -7.56
CA THR A 219 10.87 26.70 -6.30
C THR A 219 12.16 27.50 -6.51
N PRO A 220 13.09 27.10 -7.40
CA PRO A 220 14.29 27.90 -7.65
C PRO A 220 13.98 29.27 -8.26
N ALA A 221 12.96 29.41 -9.11
CA ALA A 221 12.53 30.73 -9.61
C ALA A 221 12.00 31.63 -8.49
N SER A 222 11.28 31.06 -7.51
CA SER A 222 10.86 31.80 -6.30
C SER A 222 12.06 32.25 -5.45
N LEU A 223 13.08 31.41 -5.32
CA LEU A 223 14.31 31.77 -4.61
C LEU A 223 15.08 32.87 -5.33
N THR A 224 15.23 32.78 -6.65
CA THR A 224 15.86 33.84 -7.47
C THR A 224 15.12 35.17 -7.33
N ALA A 225 13.78 35.15 -7.40
CA ALA A 225 12.97 36.35 -7.17
C ALA A 225 13.24 36.95 -5.77
N LYS A 226 13.27 36.12 -4.72
CA LYS A 226 13.55 36.55 -3.34
C LYS A 226 14.95 37.14 -3.18
N VAL A 227 15.96 36.53 -3.80
CA VAL A 227 17.34 37.06 -3.82
C VAL A 227 17.40 38.44 -4.48
N ASN A 228 16.59 38.64 -5.53
CA ASN A 228 16.42 39.93 -6.20
C ASN A 228 15.48 40.90 -5.45
N GLY A 229 15.07 40.58 -4.22
CA GLY A 229 14.19 41.41 -3.39
C GLY A 229 12.72 41.44 -3.83
N ARG A 230 12.31 40.55 -4.74
CA ARG A 230 10.93 40.42 -5.25
C ARG A 230 10.24 39.21 -4.63
N VAL A 231 8.93 39.34 -4.38
CA VAL A 231 8.09 38.24 -3.87
C VAL A 231 7.43 37.47 -5.02
N THR A 232 7.16 38.17 -6.11
CA THR A 232 6.53 37.61 -7.32
C THR A 232 7.58 37.19 -8.33
N ILE A 233 7.43 35.97 -8.85
CA ILE A 233 8.26 35.43 -9.93
C ILE A 233 7.92 36.16 -11.22
N ALA A 234 8.94 36.76 -11.84
CA ALA A 234 8.85 37.38 -13.15
C ALA A 234 9.45 36.47 -14.23
N ARG A 235 9.26 36.84 -15.50
CA ARG A 235 9.73 36.06 -16.65
C ARG A 235 11.25 35.89 -16.65
N GLU A 236 11.98 36.90 -16.18
CA GLU A 236 13.43 36.93 -16.13
C GLU A 236 13.99 35.87 -15.19
N ASP A 237 13.35 35.66 -14.03
CA ASP A 237 13.77 34.65 -13.05
C ASP A 237 13.63 33.24 -13.63
N VAL A 238 12.52 32.97 -14.31
CA VAL A 238 12.28 31.68 -14.98
C VAL A 238 13.32 31.45 -16.09
N GLN A 239 13.66 32.49 -16.86
CA GLN A 239 14.65 32.39 -17.92
C GLN A 239 16.05 32.10 -17.36
N GLU A 240 16.43 32.78 -16.28
CA GLU A 240 17.71 32.55 -15.58
C GLU A 240 17.80 31.13 -15.05
N VAL A 241 16.78 30.68 -14.32
CA VAL A 241 16.74 29.32 -13.74
C VAL A 241 16.75 28.26 -14.84
N SER A 242 16.09 28.49 -15.98
CA SER A 242 16.11 27.55 -17.10
C SER A 242 17.49 27.39 -17.76
N ASN A 243 18.38 28.38 -17.60
CA ASN A 243 19.76 28.28 -18.08
C ASN A 243 20.64 27.51 -17.09
N LEU A 244 20.32 27.56 -15.79
CA LEU A 244 21.07 26.87 -14.74
C LEU A 244 20.69 25.40 -14.61
N PHE A 245 19.39 25.10 -14.73
CA PHE A 245 18.84 23.76 -14.58
C PHE A 245 18.42 23.24 -15.93
N LEU A 246 19.19 22.31 -16.50
CA LEU A 246 18.91 21.76 -17.82
C LEU A 246 17.87 20.63 -17.76
N ASP A 247 16.99 20.57 -18.77
CA ASP A 247 16.09 19.44 -18.96
C ASP A 247 16.84 18.21 -19.50
N ALA A 248 16.24 17.02 -19.36
CA ALA A 248 16.85 15.76 -19.76
C ALA A 248 17.21 15.69 -21.26
N LYS A 249 16.40 16.28 -22.16
CA LYS A 249 16.70 16.26 -23.61
C LYS A 249 17.89 17.16 -23.93
N SER A 250 17.93 18.36 -23.33
CA SER A 250 19.06 19.28 -23.48
C SER A 250 20.36 18.69 -22.91
N SER A 251 20.28 18.05 -21.74
CA SER A 251 21.41 17.36 -21.11
C SER A 251 21.94 16.22 -21.97
N ALA A 252 21.05 15.38 -22.51
CA ALA A 252 21.45 14.28 -23.40
C ALA A 252 22.17 14.79 -24.65
N LYS A 253 21.71 15.89 -25.23
CA LYS A 253 22.37 16.50 -26.39
C LYS A 253 23.78 16.99 -26.07
N ILE A 254 24.00 17.58 -24.91
CA ILE A 254 25.33 18.05 -24.48
C ILE A 254 26.29 16.87 -24.25
N LEU A 255 25.80 15.77 -23.68
CA LEU A 255 26.56 14.53 -23.50
C LEU A 255 27.00 13.96 -24.85
N SER A 256 26.08 13.84 -25.82
CA SER A 256 26.42 13.34 -27.16
C SER A 256 27.42 14.23 -27.91
N LEU A 257 27.36 15.56 -27.72
CA LEU A 257 28.30 16.50 -28.36
C LEU A 257 29.71 16.49 -27.72
N ASN A 258 29.85 15.97 -26.51
CA ASN A 258 31.10 15.95 -25.75
C ASN A 258 31.47 14.53 -25.32
N GLU A 259 31.15 13.53 -26.15
CA GLU A 259 31.36 12.10 -25.83
C GLU A 259 32.81 11.81 -25.40
N ASP A 260 33.78 12.49 -26.02
CA ASP A 260 35.22 12.35 -25.73
C ASP A 260 35.63 12.80 -24.30
N LYS A 261 34.78 13.58 -23.62
CA LYS A 261 35.05 14.09 -22.26
C LYS A 261 34.43 13.26 -21.16
N TYR A 262 33.53 12.32 -21.49
CA TYR A 262 32.82 11.50 -20.51
C TYR A 262 33.29 10.04 -20.58
N MET A 263 33.42 9.41 -19.42
CA MET A 263 33.71 7.97 -19.36
C MET A 263 32.51 7.18 -19.87
N LYS A 264 32.80 6.11 -20.61
CA LYS A 264 31.81 5.13 -21.07
C LYS A 264 31.57 4.06 -20.03
#